data_AF-A0A8T1F4Y7-F1
#
_entry.id   AF-A0A8T1F4Y7-F1
#
_cell.length_a   1.000
_cell.length_b   1.000
_cell.length_c   1.000
_cell.angle_alpha   90.00
_cell.angle_beta   90.00
_cell.angle_gamma   90.00
#
_symmetry.space_group_name_H-M   'P 1'
#
loop_
_entity.id
_entity.type
_entity.pdbx_description
1 polymer ?
#
loop_
_entity_poly.entity_id
_entity_poly.type
_entity_poly.pdbx_seq_one_letter_code
_entity_poly.pdbx_strand_id
1 'polypeptide(L)'
;MAQFRGVNDPITISFSLTAAQTKVSRTLKIGITLAQSSGRSSVTVNGKWTAAVPASVAVKTRGVTRGVIVGNYKLYEYIIPSSALVAGTNTIKLTVASGATDPSEKFLASSVVFDALELV
;
A
#
# COMPACT_ATOMS: atom_id res chain seq x y z
N MET A 1 -3.36 3.17 -11.05
CA MET A 1 -1.91 2.91 -11.24
C MET A 1 -1.06 3.41 -10.09
N ALA A 2 -1.23 4.66 -9.63
CA ALA A 2 -0.41 5.25 -8.57
C ALA A 2 -1.29 5.82 -7.45
N GLN A 3 -0.74 5.86 -6.24
CA GLN A 3 -1.36 6.49 -5.07
C GLN A 3 -0.48 7.64 -4.60
N PHE A 4 -1.07 8.82 -4.43
CA PHE A 4 -0.44 10.02 -3.92
C PHE A 4 -1.13 10.44 -2.63
N ARG A 5 -0.34 10.67 -1.58
CA ARG A 5 -0.84 11.09 -0.26
C ARG A 5 -1.70 12.36 -0.33
N GLY A 6 -1.36 13.29 -1.21
CA GLY A 6 -2.08 14.55 -1.40
C GLY A 6 -3.26 14.51 -2.38
N VAL A 7 -3.65 13.35 -2.92
CA VAL A 7 -4.67 13.27 -4.00
C VAL A 7 -5.72 12.21 -3.78
N ASN A 8 -5.31 10.94 -3.67
CA ASN A 8 -6.20 9.79 -3.72
C ASN A 8 -5.89 8.78 -2.60
N ASP A 9 -5.34 9.29 -1.49
CA ASP A 9 -5.12 8.54 -0.27
C ASP A 9 -6.34 8.76 0.66
N PRO A 10 -7.00 7.70 1.16
CA PRO A 10 -6.73 6.26 1.01
C PRO A 10 -7.31 5.60 -0.25
N ILE A 11 -6.74 4.44 -0.59
CA ILE A 11 -7.38 3.43 -1.45
C ILE A 11 -7.96 2.33 -0.56
N THR A 12 -9.22 1.95 -0.79
CA THR A 12 -9.90 0.87 -0.07
C THR A 12 -10.19 -0.29 -1.01
N ILE A 13 -9.77 -1.50 -0.62
CA ILE A 13 -10.02 -2.76 -1.33
C ILE A 13 -11.03 -3.55 -0.51
N SER A 14 -12.14 -3.93 -1.13
CA SER A 14 -13.17 -4.79 -0.52
C SER A 14 -13.14 -6.17 -1.16
N PHE A 15 -13.18 -7.21 -0.34
CA PHE A 15 -13.13 -8.60 -0.80
C PHE A 15 -13.88 -9.51 0.16
N SER A 16 -14.29 -10.69 -0.31
CA SER A 16 -15.01 -11.68 0.51
C SER A 16 -14.14 -12.88 0.81
N LEU A 17 -14.22 -13.38 2.05
CA LEU A 17 -13.59 -14.62 2.48
C LEU A 17 -14.63 -15.63 2.95
N THR A 18 -14.40 -16.90 2.65
CA THR A 18 -15.11 -18.01 3.29
C THR A 18 -14.66 -18.18 4.75
N ALA A 19 -15.48 -18.81 5.58
CA ALA A 19 -15.11 -19.13 6.96
C ALA A 19 -13.87 -20.04 7.07
N ALA A 20 -13.57 -20.85 6.05
CA ALA A 20 -12.33 -21.62 6.01
C ALA A 20 -11.12 -20.72 5.77
N GLN A 21 -11.27 -19.71 4.89
CA GLN A 21 -10.15 -18.83 4.54
C GLN A 21 -9.69 -17.94 5.69
N THR A 22 -10.57 -17.64 6.66
CA THR A 22 -10.29 -16.75 7.80
C THR A 22 -9.61 -17.45 8.97
N LYS A 23 -9.52 -18.79 8.94
CA LYS A 23 -8.90 -19.58 10.03
C LYS A 23 -7.38 -19.53 10.03
N VAL A 24 -6.78 -19.07 8.94
CA VAL A 24 -5.33 -18.96 8.76
C VAL A 24 -4.95 -17.52 8.49
N SER A 25 -3.74 -17.14 8.92
CA SER A 25 -3.14 -15.86 8.53
C SER A 25 -2.99 -15.80 7.01
N ARG A 26 -3.12 -14.60 6.45
CA ARG A 26 -2.97 -14.34 5.01
C ARG A 26 -1.80 -13.41 4.78
N THR A 27 -1.13 -13.54 3.64
CA THR A 27 -0.06 -12.61 3.27
C THR A 27 -0.55 -11.72 2.15
N LEU A 28 -0.64 -10.42 2.43
CA LEU A 28 -0.84 -9.42 1.40
C LEU A 28 0.52 -9.05 0.81
N LYS A 29 0.68 -9.26 -0.49
CA LYS A 29 1.84 -8.86 -1.28
C LYS A 29 1.51 -7.62 -2.09
N ILE A 30 2.36 -6.61 -2.00
CA ILE A 30 2.23 -5.36 -2.77
C ILE A 30 3.53 -5.12 -3.51
N GLY A 31 3.49 -5.28 -4.84
CA GLY A 31 4.57 -4.89 -5.74
C GLY A 31 4.51 -3.40 -6.02
N ILE A 32 5.60 -2.68 -5.76
CA ILE A 32 5.78 -1.26 -6.06
C ILE A 32 6.90 -1.13 -7.08
N THR A 33 6.59 -0.56 -8.25
CA THR A 33 7.60 -0.32 -9.30
C THR A 33 8.42 0.93 -9.05
N LEU A 34 7.85 1.91 -8.37
CA LEU A 34 8.44 3.23 -8.13
C LEU A 34 7.83 3.88 -6.89
N ALA A 35 8.66 4.54 -6.08
CA ALA A 35 8.21 5.38 -4.98
C ALA A 35 8.89 6.75 -5.03
N GLN A 36 8.16 7.80 -4.63
CA GLN A 36 8.62 9.19 -4.57
C GLN A 36 8.50 9.73 -3.14
N SER A 37 9.44 10.59 -2.75
CA SER A 37 9.46 11.28 -1.45
C SER A 37 9.28 10.31 -0.28
N SER A 38 10.09 9.25 -0.25
CA SER A 38 10.03 8.20 0.78
C SER A 38 8.67 7.48 0.90
N GLY A 39 7.80 7.54 -0.11
CA GLY A 39 6.52 6.84 -0.12
C GLY A 39 6.68 5.32 0.05
N ARG A 40 5.72 4.70 0.75
CA ARG A 40 5.53 3.25 0.87
C ARG A 40 4.10 2.96 1.27
N SER A 41 3.62 1.76 0.97
CA SER A 41 2.29 1.33 1.40
C SER A 41 2.24 1.09 2.91
N SER A 42 1.20 1.61 3.54
CA SER A 42 0.78 1.26 4.89
C SER A 42 -0.58 0.58 4.81
N VAL A 43 -0.78 -0.47 5.61
CA VAL A 43 -1.90 -1.41 5.47
C VAL A 43 -2.68 -1.48 6.77
N THR A 44 -3.99 -1.26 6.68
CA THR A 44 -4.95 -1.52 7.77
C THR A 44 -6.04 -2.46 7.28
N VAL A 45 -6.37 -3.48 8.07
CA VAL A 45 -7.39 -4.50 7.73
C VAL A 45 -8.56 -4.37 8.70
N ASN A 46 -9.76 -4.19 8.16
CA ASN A 46 -11.03 -4.12 8.90
C ASN A 46 -11.07 -3.10 10.06
N GLY A 47 -10.15 -2.13 10.09
CA GLY A 47 -9.94 -1.23 11.23
C GLY A 47 -9.46 -1.94 12.51
N LYS A 48 -9.14 -3.23 12.46
CA LYS A 48 -8.77 -4.08 13.61
C LYS A 48 -7.27 -4.29 13.73
N TRP A 49 -6.57 -4.28 12.59
CA TRP A 49 -5.14 -4.55 12.54
C TRP A 49 -4.46 -3.57 11.58
N THR A 50 -3.31 -3.05 11.99
CA THR A 50 -2.45 -2.20 11.18
C THR A 50 -1.06 -2.81 11.16
N ALA A 51 -0.50 -2.95 9.96
CA ALA A 51 0.83 -3.50 9.80
C ALA A 51 1.92 -2.53 10.29
N ALA A 52 3.08 -3.07 10.64
CA ALA A 52 4.28 -2.26 10.82
C ALA A 52 4.63 -1.55 9.50
N VAL A 53 5.06 -0.29 9.59
CA VAL A 53 5.44 0.50 8.40
C VAL A 53 6.81 0.05 7.90
N PRO A 54 6.94 -0.44 6.66
CA PRO A 54 8.23 -0.91 6.15
C PRO A 54 9.13 0.24 5.72
N ALA A 55 10.41 -0.05 5.50
CA ALA A 55 11.35 0.89 4.92
C ALA A 55 10.96 1.25 3.47
N SER A 56 11.15 2.51 3.09
CA SER A 56 10.96 2.96 1.70
C SER A 56 12.18 2.62 0.85
N VAL A 57 11.96 2.40 -0.45
CA VAL A 57 13.00 2.31 -1.48
C VAL A 57 12.93 3.46 -2.49
N ALA A 58 12.27 4.56 -2.14
CA ALA A 58 12.04 5.68 -3.03
C ALA A 58 13.33 6.21 -3.68
N VAL A 59 13.23 6.55 -4.95
CA VAL A 59 14.31 7.24 -5.67
C VAL A 59 14.39 8.70 -5.22
N LYS A 60 15.56 9.33 -5.39
CA LYS A 60 15.79 10.74 -4.98
C LYS A 60 15.29 11.76 -6.00
N THR A 61 14.60 11.35 -7.06
CA THR A 61 14.16 12.21 -8.18
C THR A 61 12.65 12.11 -8.38
N ARG A 62 12.06 13.10 -9.08
CA ARG A 62 10.68 12.99 -9.56
C ARG A 62 10.54 11.82 -10.53
N GLY A 63 9.39 11.15 -10.46
CA GLY A 63 9.11 9.94 -11.23
C GLY A 63 7.86 10.06 -12.09
N VAL A 64 6.72 9.63 -11.53
CA VAL A 64 5.41 9.55 -12.21
C VAL A 64 4.98 10.85 -12.90
N THR A 65 5.30 12.02 -12.35
CA THR A 65 4.99 13.34 -12.96
C THR A 65 5.86 13.69 -14.17
N ARG A 66 6.75 12.79 -14.58
CA ARG A 66 7.63 12.91 -15.76
C ARG A 66 7.49 11.70 -16.70
N GLY A 67 6.41 10.94 -16.58
CA GLY A 67 6.18 9.73 -17.38
C GLY A 67 7.03 8.52 -16.97
N VAL A 68 7.74 8.59 -15.84
CA VAL A 68 8.56 7.47 -15.34
C VAL A 68 7.73 6.64 -14.37
N ILE A 69 7.58 5.35 -14.65
CA ILE A 69 6.85 4.40 -13.79
C ILE A 69 7.73 3.28 -13.22
N VAL A 70 9.02 3.22 -13.59
CA VAL A 70 9.97 2.22 -13.13
C VAL A 70 11.09 2.90 -12.34
N GLY A 71 11.41 2.35 -11.17
CA GLY A 71 12.52 2.73 -10.33
C GLY A 71 13.03 1.53 -9.54
N ASN A 72 13.28 1.72 -8.25
CA ASN A 72 13.63 0.60 -7.36
C ASN A 72 12.38 -0.23 -7.09
N TYR A 73 12.26 -1.38 -7.76
CA TYR A 73 11.18 -2.31 -7.48
C TYR A 73 11.27 -2.83 -6.05
N LYS A 74 10.12 -2.92 -5.39
CA LYS A 74 10.01 -3.53 -4.06
C LYS A 74 8.72 -4.31 -3.92
N LEU A 75 8.87 -5.57 -3.52
CA LEU A 75 7.78 -6.38 -3.00
C LEU A 75 7.70 -6.16 -1.49
N TYR A 76 6.56 -5.66 -1.02
CA TYR A 76 6.21 -5.60 0.39
C TYR A 76 5.28 -6.75 0.74
N GLU A 77 5.59 -7.48 1.81
CA GLU A 77 4.80 -8.60 2.29
C GLU A 77 4.28 -8.30 3.70
N TYR A 78 2.98 -8.39 3.87
CA TYR A 78 2.29 -8.10 5.12
C TYR A 78 1.55 -9.34 5.58
N ILE A 79 2.00 -9.93 6.69
CA ILE A 79 1.32 -11.06 7.32
C ILE A 79 0.14 -10.51 8.12
N ILE A 80 -1.06 -10.72 7.59
CA ILE A 80 -2.33 -10.38 8.21
C ILE A 80 -2.74 -11.54 9.13
N PRO A 81 -2.85 -11.32 10.45
CA PRO A 81 -3.26 -12.38 11.37
C PRO A 81 -4.72 -12.77 11.12
N SER A 82 -5.06 -14.04 11.33
CA SER A 82 -6.43 -14.55 11.22
C SER A 82 -7.44 -13.77 12.08
N SER A 83 -7.01 -13.27 13.24
CA SER A 83 -7.83 -12.44 14.13
C SER A 83 -8.28 -11.10 13.53
N ALA A 84 -7.63 -10.65 12.45
CA ALA A 84 -8.03 -9.45 11.72
C ALA A 84 -9.09 -9.71 10.63
N LEU A 85 -9.32 -10.97 10.26
CA LEU A 85 -10.17 -11.38 9.14
C LEU A 85 -11.54 -11.87 9.63
N VAL A 86 -12.56 -11.70 8.80
CA VAL A 86 -13.93 -12.17 9.07
C VAL A 86 -14.48 -12.94 7.88
N ALA A 87 -15.41 -13.87 8.13
CA ALA A 87 -16.15 -14.51 7.05
C ALA A 87 -17.10 -13.48 6.42
N GLY A 88 -17.22 -13.50 5.09
CA GLY A 88 -17.91 -12.46 4.34
C GLY A 88 -16.98 -11.29 3.99
N THR A 89 -17.52 -10.07 4.01
CA THR A 89 -16.83 -8.87 3.52
C THR A 89 -15.72 -8.42 4.47
N ASN A 90 -14.53 -8.22 3.89
CA ASN A 90 -13.35 -7.64 4.50
C ASN A 90 -12.93 -6.40 3.72
N THR A 91 -12.20 -5.51 4.40
CA THR A 91 -11.62 -4.31 3.80
C THR A 91 -10.14 -4.20 4.13
N ILE A 92 -9.34 -3.89 3.11
CA ILE A 92 -7.96 -3.42 3.25
C ILE A 92 -7.93 -1.94 2.88
N LYS A 93 -7.49 -1.10 3.82
CA LYS A 93 -7.20 0.30 3.59
C LYS A 93 -5.70 0.46 3.37
N LEU A 94 -5.34 0.97 2.20
CA LEU A 94 -3.98 1.31 1.83
C LEU A 94 -3.79 2.82 1.95
N THR A 95 -2.77 3.23 2.68
CA THR A 95 -2.33 4.63 2.73
C THR A 95 -0.87 4.78 2.32
N VAL A 96 -0.47 5.99 1.96
CA VAL A 96 0.94 6.29 1.68
C VAL A 96 1.59 6.78 2.97
N ALA A 97 2.46 5.96 3.56
CA ALA A 97 3.32 6.43 4.65
C ALA A 97 4.53 7.17 4.07
N SER A 98 4.85 8.33 4.62
CA SER A 98 6.13 9.01 4.41
C SER A 98 6.51 9.89 5.60
N GLY A 99 7.80 9.95 5.90
CA GLY A 99 8.36 10.91 6.87
C GLY A 99 8.75 12.26 6.23
N ALA A 100 8.67 12.37 4.90
CA ALA A 100 8.88 13.62 4.21
C ALA A 100 7.65 14.53 4.33
N THR A 101 7.87 15.84 4.38
CA THR A 101 6.79 16.84 4.26
C THR A 101 6.33 16.90 2.80
N ASP A 102 5.02 16.90 2.56
CA ASP A 102 4.49 17.08 1.21
C ASP A 102 4.49 18.55 0.80
N PRO A 103 4.86 18.86 -0.45
CA PRO A 103 4.68 20.18 -1.02
C PRO A 103 3.19 20.48 -1.29
N SER A 104 2.86 21.74 -1.58
CA SER A 104 1.49 22.16 -1.91
C SER A 104 0.99 21.58 -3.23
N GLU A 105 1.90 21.28 -4.18
CA GLU A 105 1.56 20.62 -5.42
C GLU A 105 1.15 19.16 -5.16
N LYS A 106 -0.14 18.91 -5.29
CA LYS A 106 -0.81 17.62 -5.11
C LYS A 106 -0.05 16.39 -5.64
N PHE A 107 0.47 16.44 -6.86
CA PHE A 107 1.17 15.32 -7.49
C PHE A 107 2.68 15.25 -7.20
N LEU A 108 3.21 16.21 -6.43
CA LEU A 108 4.57 16.15 -5.88
C LEU A 108 4.60 15.56 -4.47
N ALA A 109 3.43 15.35 -3.86
CA ALA A 109 3.28 14.60 -2.61
C ALA A 109 3.89 13.19 -2.71
N SER A 110 4.17 12.63 -1.54
CA SER A 110 4.66 11.26 -1.37
C SER A 110 3.72 10.29 -2.09
N SER A 111 4.31 9.39 -2.87
CA SER A 111 3.54 8.52 -3.75
C SER A 111 4.24 7.21 -4.06
N VAL A 112 3.43 6.24 -4.49
CA VAL A 112 3.87 4.93 -4.97
C VAL A 112 3.16 4.60 -6.29
N VAL A 113 3.85 3.87 -7.16
CA VAL A 113 3.29 3.27 -8.37
C VAL A 113 3.20 1.77 -8.14
N PHE A 114 2.01 1.21 -8.30
CA PHE A 114 1.77 -0.22 -8.09
C PHE A 114 2.15 -1.02 -9.34
N ASP A 115 2.71 -2.20 -9.09
CA ASP A 115 2.79 -3.30 -10.05
C ASP A 115 1.55 -4.18 -9.90
N ALA A 116 1.52 -4.96 -8.82
CA ALA A 116 0.47 -5.93 -8.51
C ALA A 116 0.16 -5.97 -7.02
N LEU A 117 -1.07 -6.38 -6.71
CA LEU A 117 -1.53 -6.66 -5.35
C LEU A 117 -2.10 -8.09 -5.33
N GLU A 118 -1.64 -8.90 -4.38
CA GLU A 118 -2.04 -10.31 -4.25
C GLU A 118 -2.28 -10.64 -2.78
N LEU A 119 -3.34 -11.38 -2.48
CA LEU A 119 -3.62 -11.90 -1.14
C LEU A 119 -3.59 -13.43 -1.19
N VAL A 120 -2.64 -14.03 -0.47
CA VAL A 120 -2.45 -15.50 -0.39
C VAL A 120 -2.73 -16.05 0.99
#